data_AF-A0A090L2I7-F1
#
_entry.id   AF-A0A090L2I7-F1
#
_cell.length_a   1.000
_cell.length_b   1.000
_cell.length_c   1.000
_cell.angle_alpha   90.00
_cell.angle_beta   90.00
_cell.angle_gamma   90.00
#
_symmetry.space_group_name_H-M   'P 1'
#
loop_
_entity.id
_entity.type
_entity.pdbx_description
1 polymer ?
#
loop_
_entity_poly.entity_id
_entity_poly.type
_entity_poly.pdbx_seq_one_letter_code
_entity_poly.pdbx_strand_id
1 'polypeptide(L)'
;MNYCKLILRNNNTLWKCIRGIRQKNVTTPDDVNNENEKLEKLFELDKPFYGEKEEEKKRLDEINFDHIPIEKQVVIFCPGQGAQTVGMLEETKKNNPKALQLFDKASEILGYDLQSVIDKGPASKLNQTIYTQPAIVVSSLVAYENLKLLRPDVEETLTHIAGFSVGEYTAAVISGILSFSDALKIIK
;
A
#
# COMPACT_ATOMS: atom_id res chain seq x y z
N MET A 1 -6.04 -2.55 -15.43
CA MET A 1 -6.01 -1.84 -14.13
C MET A 1 -6.38 -2.84 -13.06
N ASN A 2 -5.39 -3.52 -12.49
CA ASN A 2 -5.61 -4.61 -11.53
C ASN A 2 -5.78 -4.00 -10.15
N TYR A 3 -6.98 -4.13 -9.58
CA TYR A 3 -7.27 -3.67 -8.23
C TYR A 3 -6.81 -4.71 -7.21
N CYS A 4 -5.98 -4.28 -6.26
CA CYS A 4 -5.60 -5.04 -5.07
C CYS A 4 -6.85 -5.46 -4.30
N LYS A 5 -7.03 -6.77 -4.09
CA LYS A 5 -8.08 -7.33 -3.25
C LYS A 5 -7.57 -7.35 -1.81
N LEU A 6 -7.90 -6.32 -1.04
CA LEU A 6 -7.63 -6.31 0.40
C LEU A 6 -8.59 -7.30 1.08
N ILE A 7 -8.08 -8.46 1.48
CA ILE A 7 -8.83 -9.43 2.30
C ILE A 7 -8.35 -9.25 3.75
N LEU A 8 -9.11 -8.49 4.53
CA LEU A 8 -8.97 -8.52 5.98
C LEU A 8 -9.81 -9.69 6.50
N ARG A 9 -9.13 -10.75 6.95
CA ARG A 9 -9.75 -11.88 7.63
C ARG A 9 -9.67 -11.60 9.13
N ASN A 10 -10.81 -11.29 9.75
CA ASN A 10 -10.94 -11.43 11.20
C ASN A 10 -12.13 -12.37 11.46
N ASN A 11 -11.96 -13.26 12.44
CA ASN A 11 -12.85 -14.40 12.62
C ASN A 11 -14.31 -13.96 12.79
N ASN A 12 -15.16 -14.43 11.85
CA ASN A 12 -16.63 -14.38 11.83
C ASN A 12 -17.37 -13.14 11.27
N THR A 13 -16.81 -12.30 10.39
CA THR A 13 -17.69 -11.40 9.60
C THR A 13 -17.10 -10.99 8.25
N LEU A 14 -17.89 -11.16 7.18
CA LEU A 14 -17.54 -10.75 5.81
C LEU A 14 -18.29 -9.45 5.48
N TRP A 15 -17.60 -8.32 5.40
CA TRP A 15 -18.19 -7.08 4.92
C TRP A 15 -17.97 -6.95 3.41
N LYS A 16 -19.05 -6.98 2.63
CA LYS A 16 -19.04 -6.61 1.20
C LYS A 16 -19.74 -5.27 1.02
N CYS A 17 -18.99 -4.26 0.60
CA CYS A 17 -19.56 -3.01 0.10
C CYS A 17 -19.91 -3.20 -1.38
N ILE A 18 -21.19 -3.45 -1.68
CA ILE A 18 -21.69 -3.46 -3.06
C ILE A 18 -22.21 -2.04 -3.35
N ARG A 19 -21.60 -1.37 -4.33
CA ARG A 19 -22.12 -0.10 -4.85
C ARG A 19 -23.46 -0.34 -5.55
N GLY A 20 -24.46 0.49 -5.24
CA GLY A 20 -25.52 0.81 -6.22
C GLY A 20 -26.87 0.09 -6.12
N ILE A 21 -27.32 -0.39 -4.95
CA ILE A 21 -28.73 -0.82 -4.80
C ILE A 21 -29.49 0.18 -3.94
N ARG A 22 -30.44 0.86 -4.58
CA ARG A 22 -31.44 1.76 -3.97
C ARG A 22 -32.41 0.88 -3.18
N GLN A 23 -32.48 1.03 -1.84
CA GLN A 23 -33.44 0.29 -1.02
C GLN A 23 -34.86 0.63 -1.47
N LYS A 24 -35.61 -0.36 -1.96
CA LYS A 24 -37.07 -0.32 -2.05
C LYS A 24 -37.63 -1.11 -0.87
N ASN A 25 -38.60 -0.54 -0.18
CA ASN A 25 -39.35 -1.26 0.86
C ASN A 25 -40.31 -2.23 0.18
N VAL A 26 -40.17 -3.51 0.46
CA VAL A 26 -41.08 -4.57 0.02
C VAL A 26 -41.88 -5.04 1.22
N THR A 27 -43.21 -4.94 1.14
CA THR A 27 -44.15 -5.31 2.21
C THR A 27 -45.16 -6.32 1.67
N THR A 28 -44.78 -7.60 1.57
CA THR A 28 -45.60 -8.81 1.83
C THR A 28 -44.73 -10.07 1.66
N PRO A 29 -45.08 -11.23 2.27
CA PRO A 29 -44.31 -12.47 2.16
C PRO A 29 -44.16 -13.03 0.73
N ASP A 30 -45.13 -12.77 -0.15
CA ASP A 30 -45.11 -13.26 -1.53
C ASP A 30 -44.11 -12.49 -2.42
N ASP A 31 -43.93 -11.19 -2.14
CA ASP A 31 -42.93 -10.37 -2.85
C ASP A 31 -41.49 -10.78 -2.50
N VAL A 32 -41.26 -11.25 -1.26
CA VAL A 32 -39.95 -11.74 -0.79
C VAL A 32 -39.54 -13.01 -1.53
N ASN A 33 -40.47 -13.94 -1.75
CA ASN A 33 -40.19 -15.18 -2.46
C ASN A 33 -39.85 -14.93 -3.94
N ASN A 34 -40.56 -14.00 -4.59
CA ASN A 34 -40.33 -13.67 -5.99
C ASN A 34 -39.02 -12.88 -6.19
N GLU A 35 -38.65 -12.00 -5.26
CA GLU A 35 -37.33 -11.34 -5.28
C GLU A 35 -36.18 -12.33 -5.01
N ASN A 36 -36.35 -13.29 -4.09
CA ASN A 36 -35.35 -14.32 -3.83
C ASN A 36 -35.10 -15.21 -5.06
N GLU A 37 -36.16 -15.63 -5.76
CA GLU A 37 -36.03 -16.41 -7.00
C GLU A 37 -35.32 -15.63 -8.11
N LYS A 38 -35.53 -14.30 -8.15
CA LYS A 38 -34.89 -13.40 -9.12
C LYS A 38 -33.42 -13.14 -8.76
N LEU A 39 -33.11 -13.00 -7.48
CA LEU A 39 -31.76 -12.87 -6.93
C LEU A 39 -30.96 -14.16 -7.18
N GLU A 40 -31.54 -15.34 -6.95
CA GLU A 40 -30.89 -16.63 -7.25
C GLU A 40 -30.53 -16.77 -8.73
N LYS A 41 -31.42 -16.37 -9.65
CA LYS A 41 -31.12 -16.34 -11.08
C LYS A 41 -30.02 -15.33 -11.45
N LEU A 42 -29.97 -14.19 -10.75
CA LEU A 42 -28.87 -13.22 -10.87
C LEU A 42 -27.55 -13.79 -10.34
N PHE A 43 -27.57 -14.58 -9.27
CA PHE A 43 -26.39 -15.29 -8.75
C PHE A 43 -25.91 -16.40 -9.70
N GLU A 44 -26.81 -17.05 -10.45
CA GLU A 44 -26.42 -18.02 -11.48
C GLU A 44 -25.80 -17.36 -12.71
N LEU A 45 -26.24 -16.17 -13.09
CA LEU A 45 -25.69 -15.40 -14.22
C LEU A 45 -24.32 -14.76 -13.92
N ASP A 46 -23.99 -14.55 -12.65
CA ASP A 46 -22.70 -14.02 -12.19
C ASP A 46 -21.68 -15.12 -11.81
N LYS A 47 -21.96 -16.40 -12.11
CA LYS A 47 -20.92 -17.44 -12.00
C LYS A 47 -19.80 -17.07 -12.97
N PRO A 48 -18.54 -16.94 -12.52
CA PRO A 48 -17.45 -16.62 -13.42
C PRO A 48 -17.36 -17.72 -14.49
N PHE A 49 -17.35 -17.31 -15.75
CA PHE A 49 -17.04 -18.17 -16.91
C PHE A 49 -15.56 -18.58 -16.86
N TYR A 50 -15.20 -19.38 -15.87
CA TYR A 50 -13.92 -20.06 -15.78
C TYR A 50 -14.24 -21.54 -15.71
N GLY A 51 -13.95 -22.24 -16.81
CA GLY A 51 -14.11 -23.68 -16.88
C GLY A 51 -13.40 -24.36 -15.71
N GLU A 52 -14.02 -25.42 -15.20
CA GLU A 52 -13.39 -26.34 -14.27
C GLU A 52 -12.16 -26.96 -14.95
N LYS A 53 -11.01 -26.33 -14.74
CA LYS A 53 -9.75 -27.05 -14.66
C LYS A 53 -9.34 -26.97 -13.21
N GLU A 54 -9.44 -28.09 -12.50
CA GLU A 54 -8.65 -28.34 -11.31
C GLU A 54 -7.18 -28.39 -11.73
N GLU A 55 -6.61 -27.24 -12.08
CA GLU A 55 -5.18 -27.06 -12.02
C GLU A 55 -4.85 -26.97 -10.53
N GLU A 56 -4.12 -27.97 -10.03
CA GLU A 56 -3.41 -27.94 -8.76
C GLU A 56 -2.69 -26.59 -8.67
N LYS A 57 -3.35 -25.62 -8.04
CA LYS A 57 -2.79 -24.29 -7.89
C LYS A 57 -1.67 -24.48 -6.89
N LYS A 58 -0.46 -24.73 -7.39
CA LYS A 58 0.79 -24.78 -6.63
C LYS A 58 0.68 -23.67 -5.60
N ARG A 59 0.47 -24.04 -4.33
CA ARG A 59 0.49 -23.07 -3.24
C ARG A 59 1.82 -22.35 -3.41
N LEU A 60 1.76 -21.04 -3.67
CA LEU A 60 2.93 -20.19 -3.51
C LEU A 60 3.52 -20.58 -2.16
N ASP A 61 4.81 -20.92 -2.13
CA ASP A 61 5.48 -21.35 -0.92
C ASP A 61 5.04 -20.41 0.22
N GLU A 62 4.44 -20.98 1.27
CA GLU A 62 3.95 -20.16 2.38
C GLU A 62 5.13 -19.39 2.95
N ILE A 63 5.06 -18.06 2.92
CA ILE A 63 6.07 -17.20 3.52
C ILE A 63 6.11 -17.54 5.02
N ASN A 64 7.23 -18.10 5.49
CA ASN A 64 7.40 -18.59 6.86
C ASN A 64 8.61 -17.90 7.52
N PHE A 65 8.39 -17.31 8.70
CA PHE A 65 9.39 -16.61 9.50
C PHE A 65 9.67 -17.27 10.86
N ASP A 66 9.27 -18.53 11.07
CA ASP A 66 9.43 -19.27 12.33
C ASP A 66 10.90 -19.44 12.74
N HIS A 67 11.81 -19.32 11.78
CA HIS A 67 13.26 -19.35 12.01
C HIS A 67 13.79 -18.06 12.68
N ILE A 68 12.99 -16.98 12.71
CA ILE A 68 13.34 -15.71 13.35
C ILE A 68 12.59 -15.63 14.70
N PRO A 69 13.29 -15.58 15.84
CA PRO A 69 12.66 -15.41 17.15
C PRO A 69 11.76 -14.17 17.18
N ILE A 70 10.57 -14.27 17.79
CA ILE A 70 9.56 -13.21 17.73
C ILE A 70 10.05 -11.87 18.28
N GLU A 71 10.93 -11.90 19.29
CA GLU A 71 11.56 -10.72 19.87
C GLU A 71 12.57 -10.02 18.95
N LYS A 72 13.01 -10.71 17.89
CA LYS A 72 13.88 -10.15 16.85
C LYS A 72 13.10 -9.70 15.62
N GLN A 73 11.87 -10.18 15.41
CA GLN A 73 11.10 -9.86 14.23
C GLN A 73 10.77 -8.37 14.16
N VAL A 74 11.02 -7.78 13.00
CA VAL A 74 10.72 -6.38 12.71
C VAL A 74 9.52 -6.33 11.76
N VAL A 75 8.60 -5.42 12.06
CA VAL A 75 7.48 -5.04 11.19
C VAL A 75 7.62 -3.57 10.83
N ILE A 76 7.59 -3.25 9.55
CA ILE A 76 7.64 -1.87 9.06
C ILE A 76 6.24 -1.45 8.61
N PHE A 77 5.78 -0.31 9.13
CA PHE A 77 4.54 0.31 8.69
C PHE A 77 4.81 1.68 8.08
N CYS A 78 4.56 1.81 6.77
CA CYS A 78 4.80 3.03 6.02
C CYS A 78 3.58 3.97 6.10
N PRO A 79 3.77 5.23 6.51
CA PRO A 79 2.66 6.18 6.64
C PRO A 79 2.12 6.60 5.27
N GLY A 80 0.88 7.10 5.28
CA GLY A 80 0.25 7.72 4.12
C GLY A 80 0.36 9.25 4.13
N GLN A 81 -0.42 9.88 3.24
CA GLN A 81 -0.60 11.34 3.22
C GLN A 81 -1.15 11.83 4.57
N GLY A 82 -0.64 12.98 5.01
CA GLY A 82 -0.92 13.59 6.32
C GLY A 82 0.31 13.60 7.24
N ALA A 83 1.30 12.73 6.99
CA ALA A 83 2.53 12.67 7.78
C ALA A 83 3.61 13.68 7.34
N GLN A 84 3.41 14.39 6.22
CA GLN A 84 4.40 15.32 5.68
C GLN A 84 4.49 16.59 6.50
N THR A 85 5.71 17.04 6.78
CA THR A 85 6.01 18.33 7.39
C THR A 85 7.15 19.02 6.67
N VAL A 86 7.13 20.36 6.64
CA VAL A 86 8.23 21.13 6.06
C VAL A 86 9.47 20.94 6.93
N GLY A 87 10.62 20.67 6.30
CA GLY A 87 11.88 20.40 6.99
C GLY A 87 12.01 18.98 7.54
N MET A 88 11.10 18.05 7.22
CA MET A 88 11.25 16.65 7.66
C MET A 88 12.58 16.04 7.17
N LEU A 89 13.13 15.13 7.98
CA LEU A 89 14.39 14.41 7.71
C LEU A 89 15.66 15.28 7.63
N GLU A 90 15.65 16.51 8.15
CA GLU A 90 16.84 17.37 8.14
C GLU A 90 18.06 16.68 8.79
N GLU A 91 17.88 16.09 9.97
CA GLU A 91 18.95 15.37 10.68
C GLU A 91 19.36 14.09 9.95
N THR A 92 18.39 13.31 9.48
CA THR A 92 18.64 12.07 8.72
C THR A 92 19.50 12.33 7.48
N LYS A 93 19.22 13.42 6.74
CA LYS A 93 19.99 13.79 5.54
C LYS A 93 21.43 14.20 5.86
N LYS A 94 21.69 14.82 7.01
CA LYS A 94 23.05 15.18 7.45
C LYS A 94 23.89 13.95 7.75
N ASN A 95 23.27 12.89 8.29
CA ASN A 95 23.97 11.71 8.78
C ASN A 95 24.01 10.54 7.77
N ASN A 96 23.23 10.60 6.68
CA ASN A 96 23.12 9.50 5.72
C ASN A 96 23.33 9.98 4.27
N PRO A 97 24.52 9.79 3.67
CA PRO A 97 24.79 10.17 2.28
C PRO A 97 23.88 9.49 1.24
N LYS A 98 23.37 8.28 1.52
CA LYS A 98 22.40 7.62 0.62
C LYS A 98 21.06 8.35 0.55
N ALA A 99 20.71 9.11 1.61
CA ALA A 99 19.49 9.91 1.62
C ALA A 99 19.49 10.94 0.49
N LEU A 100 20.63 11.61 0.27
CA LEU A 100 20.77 12.62 -0.77
C LEU A 100 20.60 12.00 -2.17
N GLN A 101 21.19 10.83 -2.40
CA GLN A 101 21.07 10.13 -3.69
C GLN A 101 19.62 9.75 -4.05
N LEU A 102 18.77 9.44 -3.06
CA LEU A 102 17.36 9.14 -3.30
C LEU A 102 16.58 10.40 -3.72
N PHE A 103 16.88 11.55 -3.12
CA PHE A 103 16.28 12.83 -3.51
C PHE A 103 16.73 13.29 -4.89
N ASP A 104 18.00 13.10 -5.22
CA ASP A 104 18.54 13.41 -6.55
C ASP A 104 17.82 12.59 -7.63
N LYS A 105 17.79 11.26 -7.46
CA LYS A 105 17.07 10.34 -8.37
C LYS A 105 15.58 10.65 -8.45
N ALA A 106 14.95 10.99 -7.32
CA ALA A 106 13.55 11.39 -7.32
C ALA A 106 13.33 12.64 -8.18
N SER A 107 14.20 13.63 -8.03
CA SER A 107 14.10 14.90 -8.75
C SER A 107 14.26 14.71 -10.26
N GLU A 108 15.15 13.81 -10.69
CA GLU A 108 15.29 13.41 -12.09
C GLU A 108 14.00 12.80 -12.66
N ILE A 109 13.35 11.89 -11.93
CA ILE A 109 12.12 11.21 -12.38
C ILE A 109 10.92 12.17 -12.38
N LEU A 110 10.81 13.00 -11.35
CA LEU A 110 9.69 13.90 -11.14
C LEU A 110 9.79 15.14 -12.04
N GLY A 111 11.00 15.56 -12.42
CA GLY A 111 11.24 16.76 -13.24
C GLY A 111 11.19 18.06 -12.42
N TYR A 112 11.28 17.96 -11.10
CA TYR A 112 11.37 19.10 -10.18
C TYR A 112 12.16 18.69 -8.94
N ASP A 113 12.73 19.68 -8.25
CA ASP A 113 13.49 19.46 -7.01
C ASP A 113 12.55 19.14 -5.84
N LEU A 114 12.36 17.84 -5.56
CA LEU A 114 11.50 17.37 -4.47
C LEU A 114 12.08 17.74 -3.10
N GLN A 115 13.41 17.71 -2.97
CA GLN A 115 14.06 18.05 -1.71
C GLN A 115 13.80 19.50 -1.32
N SER A 116 13.90 20.43 -2.26
CA SER A 116 13.60 21.84 -2.05
C SER A 116 12.14 22.06 -1.66
N VAL A 117 11.20 21.29 -2.22
CA VAL A 117 9.79 21.35 -1.81
C VAL A 117 9.61 20.90 -0.36
N ILE A 118 10.29 19.85 0.07
CA ILE A 118 10.24 19.35 1.45
C ILE A 118 10.93 20.32 2.42
N ASP A 119 12.08 20.87 2.05
CA ASP A 119 12.91 21.68 2.95
C ASP A 119 12.44 23.11 3.10
N LYS A 120 11.97 23.71 2.00
CA LYS A 120 11.74 25.16 1.90
C LYS A 120 10.34 25.51 1.43
N GLY A 121 9.60 24.55 0.87
CA GLY A 121 8.27 24.81 0.33
C GLY A 121 7.34 25.30 1.44
N PRO A 122 6.47 26.29 1.17
CA PRO A 122 5.41 26.58 2.12
C PRO A 122 4.56 25.33 2.30
N ALA A 123 4.03 25.11 3.50
CA ALA A 123 3.22 23.93 3.80
C ALA A 123 2.05 23.75 2.81
N SER A 124 1.50 24.85 2.28
CA SER A 124 0.46 24.82 1.24
C SER A 124 0.90 24.17 -0.06
N LYS A 125 2.16 24.33 -0.48
CA LYS A 125 2.72 23.63 -1.65
C LYS A 125 2.96 22.16 -1.34
N LEU A 126 3.63 21.88 -0.21
CA LEU A 126 3.92 20.51 0.20
C LEU A 126 2.64 19.67 0.39
N ASN A 127 1.52 20.30 0.77
CA ASN A 127 0.23 19.63 0.96
C ASN A 127 -0.56 19.34 -0.33
N GLN A 128 -0.12 19.84 -1.49
CA GLN A 128 -0.77 19.46 -2.75
C GLN A 128 -0.39 18.03 -3.08
N THR A 129 -1.38 17.20 -3.40
CA THR A 129 -1.22 15.76 -3.64
C THR A 129 -0.05 15.40 -4.57
N ILE A 130 0.18 16.20 -5.62
CA ILE A 130 1.28 16.04 -6.60
C ILE A 130 2.69 16.14 -5.99
N TYR A 131 2.83 16.81 -4.84
CA TYR A 131 4.07 16.93 -4.08
C TYR A 131 4.02 16.03 -2.84
N THR A 132 2.87 15.96 -2.15
CA THR A 132 2.71 15.17 -0.93
C THR A 132 3.01 13.70 -1.16
N GLN A 133 2.46 13.11 -2.22
CA GLN A 133 2.62 11.67 -2.46
C GLN A 133 4.09 11.29 -2.73
N PRO A 134 4.80 11.93 -3.67
CA PRO A 134 6.25 11.71 -3.83
C PRO A 134 7.05 12.01 -2.57
N ALA A 135 6.70 13.08 -1.84
CA ALA A 135 7.39 13.44 -0.61
C ALA A 135 7.31 12.33 0.44
N ILE A 136 6.10 11.80 0.71
CA ILE A 136 5.90 10.71 1.67
C ILE A 136 6.67 9.46 1.26
N VAL A 137 6.61 9.06 -0.01
CA VAL A 137 7.28 7.84 -0.49
C VAL A 137 8.79 7.96 -0.38
N VAL A 138 9.38 9.03 -0.94
CA VAL A 138 10.84 9.22 -0.93
C VAL A 138 11.35 9.39 0.49
N SER A 139 10.66 10.17 1.33
CA SER A 139 11.06 10.35 2.73
C SER A 139 10.97 9.06 3.54
N SER A 140 9.96 8.22 3.31
CA SER A 140 9.87 6.93 4.00
C SER A 140 11.00 5.98 3.58
N LEU A 141 11.41 5.99 2.31
CA LEU A 141 12.55 5.21 1.83
C LEU A 141 13.89 5.73 2.39
N VAL A 142 14.04 7.04 2.52
CA VAL A 142 15.20 7.65 3.20
C VAL A 142 15.25 7.23 4.66
N ALA A 143 14.11 7.24 5.36
CA ALA A 143 14.02 6.76 6.73
C ALA A 143 14.39 5.27 6.84
N TYR A 144 13.98 4.45 5.87
CA TYR A 144 14.37 3.05 5.79
C TYR A 144 15.88 2.86 5.57
N GLU A 145 16.51 3.62 4.67
CA GLU A 145 17.98 3.59 4.51
C GLU A 145 18.70 4.03 5.79
N ASN A 146 18.14 4.96 6.55
CA ASN A 146 18.69 5.34 7.85
C ASN A 146 18.50 4.23 8.90
N LEU A 147 17.37 3.54 8.90
CA LEU A 147 17.13 2.39 9.76
C LEU A 147 18.16 1.29 9.51
N LYS A 148 18.53 1.02 8.26
CA LYS A 148 19.59 0.06 7.91
C LYS A 148 20.96 0.41 8.51
N LEU A 149 21.25 1.70 8.71
CA LEU A 149 22.47 2.13 9.39
C LEU A 149 22.41 1.90 10.91
N LEU A 150 21.25 2.17 11.52
CA LEU A 150 21.04 2.03 12.97
C LEU A 150 20.82 0.56 13.39
N ARG A 151 20.29 -0.26 12.49
CA ARG A 151 19.98 -1.68 12.67
C ARG A 151 20.45 -2.46 11.43
N PRO A 152 21.75 -2.83 11.38
CA PRO A 152 22.30 -3.58 10.25
C PRO A 152 21.63 -4.94 10.01
N ASP A 153 21.01 -5.51 11.06
CA ASP A 153 20.25 -6.77 11.04
C ASP A 153 18.81 -6.61 10.52
N VAL A 154 18.37 -5.38 10.19
CA VAL A 154 16.95 -5.12 9.87
C VAL A 154 16.48 -5.92 8.65
N GLU A 155 17.32 -6.12 7.64
CA GLU A 155 16.91 -6.84 6.42
C GLU A 155 16.74 -8.34 6.67
N GLU A 156 17.52 -8.92 7.58
CA GLU A 156 17.45 -10.34 7.96
C GLU A 156 16.29 -10.60 8.93
N THR A 157 15.85 -9.57 9.64
CA THR A 157 14.82 -9.67 10.70
C THR A 157 13.48 -9.06 10.30
N LEU A 158 13.39 -8.42 9.12
CA LEU A 158 12.16 -7.85 8.58
C LEU A 158 11.23 -8.95 8.07
N THR A 159 10.12 -9.15 8.77
CA THR A 159 9.16 -10.20 8.45
C THR A 159 7.93 -9.66 7.73
N HIS A 160 7.49 -8.45 8.10
CA HIS A 160 6.28 -7.86 7.53
C HIS A 160 6.50 -6.41 7.19
N ILE A 161 5.93 -6.00 6.06
CA ILE A 161 5.88 -4.62 5.62
C ILE A 161 4.44 -4.32 5.22
N ALA A 162 3.91 -3.20 5.69
CA ALA A 162 2.60 -2.72 5.31
C ALA A 162 2.64 -1.21 5.10
N GLY A 163 1.71 -0.70 4.31
CA GLY A 163 1.62 0.72 4.01
C GLY A 163 0.19 1.21 4.02
N PHE A 164 -0.04 2.41 4.54
CA PHE A 164 -1.35 3.03 4.53
C PHE A 164 -1.53 3.95 3.33
N SER A 165 -2.52 3.69 2.47
CA SER A 165 -2.80 4.50 1.28
C SER A 165 -1.54 4.62 0.40
N VAL A 166 -1.03 5.84 0.12
CA VAL A 166 0.22 6.03 -0.63
C VAL A 166 1.44 5.34 0.01
N GLY A 167 1.41 5.06 1.31
CA GLY A 167 2.45 4.28 1.99
C GLY A 167 2.60 2.85 1.45
N GLU A 168 1.57 2.30 0.79
CA GLU A 168 1.64 0.99 0.13
C GLU A 168 2.71 0.95 -0.97
N TYR A 169 2.97 2.08 -1.65
CA TYR A 169 4.05 2.18 -2.64
C TYR A 169 5.43 2.08 -1.99
N THR A 170 5.62 2.73 -0.84
CA THR A 170 6.85 2.56 -0.05
C THR A 170 7.02 1.10 0.35
N ALA A 171 5.96 0.47 0.87
CA ALA A 171 5.99 -0.93 1.28
C ALA A 171 6.35 -1.86 0.10
N ALA A 172 5.76 -1.62 -1.08
CA ALA A 172 6.05 -2.36 -2.30
C ALA A 172 7.50 -2.17 -2.80
N VAL A 173 8.10 -1.00 -2.59
CA VAL A 173 9.52 -0.76 -2.92
C VAL A 173 10.44 -1.47 -1.94
N ILE A 174 10.17 -1.40 -0.63
CA ILE A 174 10.98 -2.07 0.39
C ILE A 174 10.93 -3.60 0.20
N SER A 175 9.77 -4.16 -0.15
CA SER A 175 9.61 -5.59 -0.41
C SER A 175 10.15 -6.06 -1.77
N GLY A 176 10.63 -5.13 -2.62
CA GLY A 176 11.17 -5.44 -3.94
C GLY A 176 10.11 -5.74 -5.02
N ILE A 177 8.82 -5.59 -4.72
CA ILE A 177 7.71 -5.76 -5.69
C ILE A 177 7.76 -4.67 -6.77
N LEU A 178 8.07 -3.44 -6.36
CA LEU A 178 8.23 -2.30 -7.26
C LEU A 178 9.66 -1.77 -7.21
N SER A 179 10.17 -1.35 -8.37
CA SER A 179 11.39 -0.53 -8.39
C SER A 179 11.06 0.88 -7.87
N PHE A 180 12.07 1.57 -7.32
CA PHE A 180 11.96 2.98 -6.94
C PHE A 180 11.43 3.86 -8.08
N SER A 181 11.93 3.62 -9.30
CA SER A 181 11.54 4.41 -10.47
C SER A 181 10.08 4.18 -10.86
N ASP A 182 9.62 2.92 -10.82
CA ASP A 182 8.24 2.60 -11.17
C ASP A 182 7.26 3.15 -10.14
N ALA A 183 7.58 3.04 -8.85
CA ALA A 183 6.77 3.63 -7.79
C ALA A 183 6.59 5.14 -7.98
N LEU A 184 7.68 5.88 -8.29
CA LEU A 184 7.59 7.32 -8.54
C LEU A 184 6.83 7.67 -9.82
N LYS A 185 6.92 6.86 -10.87
CA LYS A 185 6.13 7.06 -12.10
C LYS A 185 4.63 6.84 -11.89
N ILE A 186 4.25 5.94 -10.97
CA ILE A 186 2.84 5.66 -10.68
C ILE A 186 2.19 6.80 -9.88
N ILE A 187 2.93 7.42 -8.96
CA ILE A 187 2.40 8.44 -8.04
C ILE A 187 2.61 9.89 -8.51
N LYS A 188 3.31 10.11 -9.63
CA LYS A 188 3.59 11.43 -10.22
C LYS A 188 2.33 12.09 -10.79
#